data_AF-A0A537S9L7-F1
#
_entry.id   AF-A0A537S9L7-F1
#
_cell.length_a   1.000
_cell.length_b   1.000
_cell.length_c   1.000
_cell.angle_alpha   90.00
_cell.angle_beta   90.00
_cell.angle_gamma   90.00
#
_symmetry.space_group_name_H-M   'P 1'
#
loop_
_entity.id
_entity.type
_entity.pdbx_description
1 polymer ?
#
loop_
_entity_poly.entity_id
_entity_poly.type
_entity_poly.pdbx_seq_one_letter_code
_entity_poly.pdbx_strand_id
1 'polypeptide(L)' 'TVPANLAGLPALSVPAGLSADGLPLGLQIVGRAFDEEMVLRVGDVLERAAQFTHRPSFIAGER' A
#
# COMPACT_ATOMS: atom_id res chain seq x y z
N THR A 1 -5.90 7.70 -5.77
CA THR A 1 -5.53 8.55 -4.62
C THR A 1 -6.36 9.84 -4.54
N VAL A 2 -6.65 10.53 -5.66
CA VAL A 2 -7.41 11.81 -5.71
C VAL A 2 -8.64 11.90 -4.78
N PRO A 3 -9.54 10.90 -4.70
CA PRO A 3 -10.73 11.02 -3.84
C PRO A 3 -10.40 11.19 -2.35
N ALA A 4 -9.38 10.49 -1.85
CA ALA A 4 -8.96 10.58 -0.44
C ALA A 4 -8.36 11.96 -0.12
N ASN A 5 -7.58 12.53 -1.04
CA ASN A 5 -6.99 13.86 -0.89
C ASN A 5 -8.06 14.95 -0.81
N LEU A 6 -9.04 14.90 -1.72
CA LEU A 6 -10.12 15.89 -1.76
C LEU A 6 -11.05 15.79 -0.56
N ALA A 7 -11.27 14.57 -0.05
CA ALA A 7 -12.13 14.33 1.09
C ALA A 7 -11.42 14.46 2.45
N GLY A 8 -10.09 14.66 2.47
CA GLY A 8 -9.29 14.71 3.71
C GLY A 8 -9.33 13.39 4.50
N LEU A 9 -9.48 12.26 3.81
CA LEU A 9 -9.62 10.95 4.44
C LEU A 9 -8.26 10.28 4.64
N PRO A 10 -8.05 9.53 5.74
CA PRO A 10 -6.85 8.74 5.92
C PRO A 10 -6.80 7.64 4.87
N ALA A 11 -5.61 7.42 4.30
CA ALA A 11 -5.38 6.40 3.30
C ALA A 11 -3.98 5.79 3.44
N LEU A 12 -3.87 4.51 3.12
CA LEU A 12 -2.63 3.73 3.17
C LEU A 12 -2.50 2.90 1.89
N SER A 13 -1.30 2.82 1.34
CA SER A 13 -0.98 1.90 0.25
C SER A 13 -0.10 0.77 0.77
N VAL A 14 -0.51 -0.48 0.56
CA VAL A 14 0.27 -1.68 0.92
C VAL A 14 0.57 -2.53 -0.31
N PRO A 15 1.68 -3.30 -0.34
CA PRO A 15 1.94 -4.24 -1.44
C PRO A 15 0.86 -5.33 -1.51
N ALA A 16 0.35 -5.59 -2.72
CA ALA A 16 -0.70 -6.58 -2.98
C ALA A 16 -0.19 -7.82 -3.73
N GLY A 17 1.00 -7.73 -4.34
CA GLY A 17 1.56 -8.81 -5.15
C GLY A 17 2.34 -8.27 -6.36
N LEU A 18 2.62 -9.14 -7.30
CA LEU A 18 3.26 -8.81 -8.57
C LEU A 18 2.26 -8.95 -9.72
N SER A 19 2.40 -8.11 -10.74
CA SER A 19 1.75 -8.31 -12.02
C SER A 19 2.34 -9.52 -12.76
N ALA A 20 1.72 -9.92 -13.87
CA ALA A 20 2.26 -10.95 -14.75
C ALA A 20 3.67 -10.61 -15.28
N ASP A 21 3.98 -9.32 -15.41
CA ASP A 21 5.28 -8.81 -15.86
C ASP A 21 6.28 -8.60 -14.69
N GLY A 22 5.92 -9.04 -13.48
CA GLY A 22 6.78 -8.94 -12.30
C GLY A 22 6.86 -7.55 -11.67
N LEU A 23 5.93 -6.63 -11.98
CA LEU A 23 5.91 -5.29 -11.40
C LEU A 23 5.12 -5.26 -10.07
N PRO A 24 5.58 -4.55 -9.03
CA PRO A 24 4.84 -4.41 -7.76
C PRO A 24 3.47 -3.76 -7.94
N LEU A 25 2.45 -4.41 -7.38
CA LEU A 25 1.08 -3.89 -7.31
C LEU A 25 0.81 -3.35 -5.90
N GLY A 26 0.20 -2.17 -5.82
CA GLY A 26 -0.24 -1.57 -4.56
C GLY A 26 -1.77 -1.66 -4.38
N LEU A 27 -2.21 -1.92 -3.15
CA LEU A 27 -3.60 -1.84 -2.73
C LEU A 27 -3.80 -0.61 -1.85
N GLN A 28 -4.74 0.24 -2.25
CA GLN A 28 -5.10 1.45 -1.49
C GLN A 28 -6.26 1.14 -0.53
N ILE A 29 -6.02 1.36 0.76
CA ILE A 29 -7.02 1.36 1.82
C ILE A 29 -7.42 2.81 2.08
N VAL A 30 -8.71 3.10 2.16
CA VAL A 30 -9.24 4.43 2.53
C VAL A 30 -10.15 4.27 3.73
N GLY A 31 -9.82 4.96 4.82
CA GLY A 31 -10.57 4.91 6.08
C GLY A 31 -11.62 6.01 6.19
N ARG A 32 -12.33 5.99 7.33
CA ARG A 32 -13.21 7.09 7.74
C ARG A 32 -12.38 8.26 8.25
N ALA A 33 -12.95 9.45 8.27
CA ALA A 33 -12.27 10.63 8.81
C ALA A 33 -11.82 10.38 10.26
N PHE A 34 -10.56 10.71 10.56
CA PHE A 34 -9.92 10.56 11.88
C PHE A 34 -9.86 9.13 12.44
N ASP A 35 -9.89 8.11 11.57
CA ASP A 35 -9.82 6.69 11.93
C ASP A 35 -8.54 6.02 11.40
N GLU A 36 -7.39 6.68 11.59
CA GLU A 36 -6.07 6.20 11.15
C GLU A 36 -5.71 4.85 11.80
N GLU A 37 -6.13 4.63 13.04
CA GLU A 37 -5.88 3.37 13.75
C GLU A 37 -6.46 2.18 12.99
N MET A 38 -7.70 2.28 12.50
CA MET A 38 -8.33 1.21 11.74
C MET A 38 -7.62 0.99 10.39
N VAL A 39 -7.22 2.07 9.71
CA VAL A 39 -6.46 1.98 8.45
C VAL A 39 -5.14 1.22 8.65
N LEU A 40 -4.41 1.51 9.73
CA LEU A 40 -3.17 0.84 10.07
C LEU A 40 -3.40 -0.64 10.46
N ARG A 41 -4.43 -0.95 11.25
CA ARG A 41 -4.77 -2.34 11.60
C ARG A 41 -5.11 -3.18 10.37
N VAL A 42 -5.88 -2.63 9.43
CA VAL A 42 -6.18 -3.31 8.16
C VAL A 42 -4.90 -3.48 7.34
N GLY A 43 -4.05 -2.45 7.28
CA GLY A 43 -2.74 -2.51 6.63
C GLY A 43 -1.86 -3.64 7.14
N ASP A 44 -1.72 -3.78 8.45
CA ASP A 44 -0.92 -4.84 9.10
C ASP A 44 -1.43 -6.25 8.76
N VAL A 45 -2.75 -6.47 8.78
CA VAL A 45 -3.35 -7.76 8.40
C VAL A 45 -3.05 -8.07 6.92
N LEU A 46 -3.21 -7.09 6.04
CA LEU A 46 -2.98 -7.28 4.61
C LEU A 46 -1.50 -7.49 4.28
N GLU A 47 -0.60 -6.76 4.92
CA GLU A 47 0.85 -6.92 4.75
C GLU A 47 1.30 -8.33 5.16
N ARG A 48 0.86 -8.81 6.33
CA ARG A 48 1.16 -10.16 6.80
C ARG A 48 0.60 -11.24 5.89
N ALA A 49 -0.61 -11.04 5.37
CA ALA A 49 -1.23 -11.98 4.44
C ALA A 49 -0.54 -12.00 3.07
N ALA A 50 -0.08 -10.84 2.58
CA ALA A 50 0.58 -10.72 1.28
C ALA A 50 1.99 -11.34 1.27
N GLN A 51 2.67 -11.39 2.43
CA GLN A 51 4.05 -11.91 2.57
C GLN A 51 4.99 -11.37 1.47
N PHE A 52 4.84 -10.08 1.13
CA PHE A 52 5.49 -9.47 -0.01
C PHE A 52 6.99 -9.28 0.26
N THR A 53 7.83 -10.10 -0.35
CA THR A 53 9.29 -10.13 -0.13
C THR A 53 10.10 -9.73 -1.37
N HIS A 54 9.43 -9.34 -2.46
CA HIS A 54 10.07 -8.99 -3.71
C HIS A 54 11.01 -7.79 -3.55
N ARG A 55 12.20 -7.88 -4.14
CA ARG A 55 13.18 -6.80 -4.21
C ARG A 55 13.25 -6.27 -5.65
N PRO A 56 13.23 -4.94 -5.86
CA PRO A 56 13.35 -4.37 -7.19
C PRO A 56 14.72 -4.73 -7.80
N SER A 57 14.73 -4.96 -9.12
CA SER A 57 15.95 -5.25 -9.88
C SER A 57 16.87 -4.03 -10.04
N PHE A 58 16.34 -2.84 -9.77
CA PHE A 58 17.06 -1.57 -9.83
C PHE A 58 16.54 -0.63 -8.75
N ILE A 59 17.46 -0.04 -7.98
CA ILE A 59 17.19 1.04 -7.03
C ILE A 59 17.94 2.27 -7.54
N ALA A 60 17.22 3.35 -7.81
CA ALA A 60 17.84 4.61 -8.24
C ALA A 60 18.78 5.13 -7.15
N GLY A 61 20.04 5.40 -7.50
CA GLY A 61 21.08 5.85 -6.56
C GLY A 61 22.00 4.74 -6.05
N GLU A 62 21.72 3.46 -6.32
CA GLU A 62 22.69 2.37 -6.19
C GLU A 62 23.56 2.30 -7.46
N ARG A 63 24.37 3.34 -7.68
CA ARG A 63 25.61 3.38 -8.49
C ARG A 63 26.34 4.69 -8.22
#